data_AF-A0AAD1ADM6-F1
#
_entry.id   AF-A0AAD1ADM6-F1
#
_cell.length_a   1.000
_cell.length_b   1.000
_cell.length_c   1.000
_cell.angle_alpha   90.00
_cell.angle_beta   90.00
_cell.angle_gamma   90.00
#
_symmetry.space_group_name_H-M   'P 1'
#
loop_
_entity.id
_entity.type
_entity.pdbx_description
1 polymer ?
#
loop_
_entity_poly.entity_id
_entity_poly.type
_entity_poly.pdbx_seq_one_letter_code
_entity_poly.pdbx_strand_id
1 'polypeptide(L)'
;MLEVVLAVAAWCAGAVLVVSGALKLGRVASFRASLAALRVPRVLQHRGWFASAFPFIEIALGAAVVLAPAPLHRVALAPVALLDVVFLVVAIRAARAPEPVDCECFGGLGSTRMTGRTVARNAALLALALAGLAGATAPSALLAESGGGLAATVASGLAAALAAVALVLVRDRRAAAERAGTASHSSANADASADADRLELATATGERLSLEELSRPTTHLVFFSPSCTSCHHLVDRFRWWPNGLREGEELMPVFIGTREEFAAYDVFAPLLDHALYDPTGRVAGVLGRSGTPGHVLLDENHPFGDGWTSGAMDIEARVVRSDFLADIQAGVLMPVHAPTPAE
;
A
#
# COMPACT_ATOMS: atom_id res chain seq x y z
N MET A 1 -4.33 -38.21 18.24
CA MET A 1 -5.28 -37.09 17.98
C MET A 1 -4.62 -35.73 18.22
N LEU A 2 -4.07 -35.48 19.42
CA LEU A 2 -3.36 -34.23 19.73
C LEU A 2 -2.22 -33.92 18.74
N GLU A 3 -1.33 -34.87 18.49
CA GLU A 3 -0.22 -34.71 17.53
C GLU A 3 -0.66 -34.30 16.12
N VAL A 4 -1.78 -34.86 15.64
CA VAL A 4 -2.37 -34.51 14.33
C VAL A 4 -2.86 -33.07 14.34
N VAL A 5 -3.49 -32.62 15.43
CA VAL A 5 -3.94 -31.23 15.59
C VAL A 5 -2.76 -30.26 15.59
N LEU A 6 -1.67 -30.59 16.28
CA LEU A 6 -0.46 -29.75 16.31
C LEU A 6 0.23 -29.70 14.93
N ALA A 7 0.29 -30.82 14.22
CA ALA A 7 0.82 -30.88 12.85
C ALA A 7 -0.07 -30.09 11.85
N VAL A 8 -1.39 -30.11 12.02
CA VAL A 8 -2.32 -29.27 11.23
C VAL A 8 -2.12 -27.79 11.55
N ALA A 9 -1.89 -27.42 12.81
CA ALA A 9 -1.60 -26.03 13.20
C ALA A 9 -0.31 -25.52 12.55
N ALA A 10 0.76 -26.32 12.56
CA ALA A 10 2.00 -26.05 11.85
C ALA A 10 1.79 -25.90 10.34
N TRP A 11 0.99 -26.78 9.74
CA TRP A 11 0.64 -26.72 8.32
C TRP A 11 -0.06 -25.40 7.97
N CYS A 12 -1.05 -24.99 8.77
CA CYS A 12 -1.77 -23.73 8.58
C CYS A 12 -0.84 -22.51 8.67
N ALA A 13 0.04 -22.46 9.67
CA ALA A 13 0.99 -21.36 9.83
C ALA A 13 1.93 -21.25 8.62
N GLY A 14 2.51 -22.38 8.17
CA GLY A 14 3.38 -22.42 7.01
C GLY A 14 2.67 -22.05 5.70
N ALA A 15 1.47 -22.59 5.47
CA ALA A 15 0.68 -22.32 4.26
C ALA A 15 0.29 -20.85 4.13
N VAL A 16 -0.14 -20.22 5.23
CA VAL A 16 -0.47 -18.78 5.25
C VAL A 16 0.76 -17.94 4.89
N LEU A 17 1.95 -18.32 5.38
CA LEU A 17 3.17 -17.59 5.08
C LEU A 17 3.59 -17.71 3.61
N VAL A 18 3.44 -18.90 3.01
CA VAL A 18 3.65 -19.10 1.56
C VAL A 18 2.72 -18.21 0.74
N VAL A 19 1.43 -18.21 1.09
CA VAL A 19 0.42 -17.37 0.39
C VAL A 19 0.73 -15.88 0.58
N SER A 20 1.10 -15.46 1.79
CA SER A 20 1.51 -14.08 2.09
C SER A 20 2.70 -13.65 1.24
N GLY A 21 3.76 -14.47 1.18
CA GLY A 21 4.95 -14.16 0.39
C GLY A 21 4.66 -14.11 -1.11
N ALA A 22 3.86 -15.04 -1.63
CA ALA A 22 3.45 -15.04 -3.03
C ALA A 22 2.70 -13.75 -3.42
N LEU A 23 1.81 -13.27 -2.56
CA LEU A 23 1.08 -12.02 -2.78
C LEU A 23 1.96 -10.76 -2.76
N LYS A 24 3.14 -10.83 -2.14
CA LYS A 24 4.13 -9.73 -2.08
C LYS A 24 5.07 -9.70 -3.27
N LEU A 25 5.27 -10.82 -3.98
CA LEU A 25 6.18 -10.88 -5.15
C LEU A 25 5.80 -9.88 -6.26
N GLY A 26 4.51 -9.58 -6.43
CA GLY A 26 4.03 -8.59 -7.41
C GLY A 26 3.99 -7.13 -6.91
N ARG A 27 4.33 -6.87 -5.63
CA ARG A 27 4.12 -5.57 -4.97
C ARG A 27 5.31 -5.14 -4.10
N VAL A 28 6.51 -5.54 -4.49
CA VAL A 28 7.76 -5.27 -3.76
C VAL A 28 7.99 -3.77 -3.52
N ALA A 29 7.63 -2.93 -4.48
CA ALA A 29 7.73 -1.46 -4.36
C ALA A 29 6.80 -0.91 -3.27
N SER A 30 5.54 -1.34 -3.25
CA SER A 30 4.55 -0.95 -2.24
C SER A 30 4.92 -1.46 -0.84
N PHE A 31 5.42 -2.71 -0.74
CA PHE A 31 5.90 -3.27 0.52
C PHE A 31 7.11 -2.50 1.08
N ARG A 32 8.05 -2.11 0.22
CA ARG A 32 9.19 -1.27 0.61
C ARG A 32 8.76 0.08 1.17
N ALA A 33 7.74 0.71 0.57
CA ALA A 33 7.19 1.97 1.07
C ALA A 33 6.56 1.81 2.47
N SER A 34 5.86 0.70 2.74
CA SER A 34 5.28 0.43 4.06
C SER A 34 6.32 0.14 5.16
N LEU A 35 7.49 -0.43 4.84
CA LEU A 35 8.55 -0.68 5.82
C LEU A 35 9.11 0.63 6.42
N ALA A 36 9.12 1.71 5.62
CA ALA A 36 9.56 3.03 6.07
C ALA A 36 8.54 3.68 7.02
N ALA A 37 7.24 3.52 6.74
CA ALA A 37 6.14 3.99 7.60
C ALA A 37 6.10 3.29 8.97
N LEU A 38 6.56 2.04 9.05
CA LEU A 38 6.51 1.20 10.26
C LEU A 38 7.66 1.44 11.26
N ARG A 39 8.50 2.47 11.05
CA ARG A 39 9.68 2.80 11.89
C ARG A 39 10.62 1.60 12.10
N VAL A 40 10.76 0.72 11.11
CA VAL A 40 11.76 -0.35 11.12
C VAL A 40 13.16 0.28 11.17
N PRO A 41 14.14 -0.23 11.94
CA PRO A 41 15.45 0.40 12.07
C PRO A 41 16.10 0.72 10.71
N ARG A 42 16.63 1.94 10.55
CA ARG A 42 17.21 2.45 9.28
C ARG A 42 18.22 1.50 8.62
N VAL A 43 18.94 0.70 9.41
CA VAL A 43 19.90 -0.31 8.93
C VAL A 43 19.26 -1.35 7.98
N LEU A 44 18.01 -1.73 8.22
CA LEU A 44 17.24 -2.63 7.35
C LEU A 44 16.64 -1.89 6.14
N GLN A 45 16.39 -0.60 6.25
CA GLN A 45 15.84 0.24 5.18
C GLN A 45 16.88 0.57 4.10
N HIS A 46 18.15 0.76 4.48
CA HIS A 46 19.24 1.08 3.53
C HIS A 46 19.66 -0.10 2.66
N ARG A 47 19.38 -1.33 3.07
CA ARG A 47 19.65 -2.52 2.26
C ARG A 47 18.49 -2.75 1.29
N GLY A 48 18.57 -2.12 0.12
CA GLY A 48 17.54 -2.19 -0.93
C GLY A 48 17.13 -3.62 -1.36
N TRP A 49 17.98 -4.61 -1.13
CA TRP A 49 17.68 -6.03 -1.38
C TRP A 49 16.73 -6.66 -0.35
N PHE A 50 16.60 -6.10 0.87
CA PHE A 50 15.78 -6.68 1.94
C PHE A 50 14.30 -6.76 1.53
N ALA A 51 13.74 -5.68 0.99
CA ALA A 51 12.35 -5.66 0.54
C ALA A 51 12.09 -6.67 -0.61
N SER A 52 13.07 -6.87 -1.48
CA SER A 52 12.99 -7.84 -2.58
C SER A 52 13.19 -9.28 -2.11
N ALA A 53 14.03 -9.51 -1.10
CA ALA A 53 14.33 -10.84 -0.57
C ALA A 53 13.28 -11.36 0.41
N PHE A 54 12.60 -10.45 1.12
CA PHE A 54 11.66 -10.80 2.18
C PHE A 54 10.49 -11.69 1.72
N PRO A 55 9.83 -11.45 0.56
CA PRO A 55 8.81 -12.38 0.04
C PRO A 55 9.34 -13.80 -0.21
N PHE A 56 10.57 -13.92 -0.71
CA PHE A 56 11.22 -15.23 -0.91
C PHE A 56 11.55 -15.90 0.42
N ILE A 57 11.94 -15.15 1.44
CA ILE A 57 12.16 -15.66 2.80
C ILE A 57 10.85 -16.20 3.38
N GLU A 58 9.74 -15.49 3.24
CA GLU A 58 8.40 -15.96 3.68
C GLU A 58 8.01 -17.28 3.00
N ILE A 59 8.16 -17.35 1.67
CA ILE A 59 7.87 -18.57 0.90
C ILE A 59 8.77 -19.71 1.33
N ALA A 60 10.08 -19.48 1.44
CA ALA A 60 11.05 -20.51 1.80
C ALA A 60 10.79 -21.05 3.20
N LEU A 61 10.55 -20.18 4.19
CA LEU A 61 10.23 -20.58 5.56
C LEU A 61 8.90 -21.33 5.63
N GLY A 62 7.85 -20.81 4.98
CA GLY A 62 6.54 -21.47 4.96
C GLY A 62 6.59 -22.84 4.30
N ALA A 63 7.28 -22.96 3.17
CA ALA A 63 7.48 -24.23 2.48
C ALA A 63 8.32 -25.21 3.32
N ALA A 64 9.35 -24.74 4.02
CA ALA A 64 10.15 -25.57 4.91
C ALA A 64 9.31 -26.13 6.08
N VAL A 65 8.38 -25.34 6.64
CA VAL A 65 7.46 -25.85 7.67
C VAL A 65 6.53 -26.94 7.13
N VAL A 66 6.00 -26.76 5.92
CA VAL A 66 5.02 -27.69 5.33
C VAL A 66 5.66 -28.98 4.82
N LEU A 67 6.85 -28.89 4.20
CA LEU A 67 7.45 -29.98 3.44
C LEU A 67 8.58 -30.70 4.18
N ALA A 68 9.26 -30.05 5.14
CA ALA A 68 10.39 -30.69 5.80
C ALA A 68 9.93 -31.82 6.74
N PRO A 69 10.71 -32.91 6.86
CA PRO A 69 10.43 -33.98 7.81
C PRO A 69 10.71 -33.54 9.26
N ALA A 70 10.32 -34.38 10.23
CA ALA A 70 10.76 -34.20 11.61
C ALA A 70 12.26 -34.53 11.73
N PRO A 71 13.05 -33.77 12.51
CA PRO A 71 12.68 -32.60 13.31
C PRO A 71 12.83 -31.25 12.57
N LEU A 72 13.24 -31.25 11.30
CA LEU A 72 13.60 -30.05 10.52
C LEU A 72 12.46 -29.03 10.42
N HIS A 73 11.20 -29.47 10.31
CA HIS A 73 10.05 -28.56 10.31
C HIS A 73 10.00 -27.66 11.56
N ARG A 74 10.42 -28.15 12.74
CA ARG A 74 10.47 -27.36 13.98
C ARG A 74 11.54 -26.27 13.94
N VAL A 75 12.67 -26.57 13.32
CA VAL A 75 13.74 -25.59 13.07
C VAL A 75 13.23 -24.46 12.17
N ALA A 76 12.38 -24.77 11.19
CA ALA A 76 11.73 -23.77 10.34
C ALA A 76 10.57 -23.03 11.05
N LEU A 77 9.85 -23.68 11.97
CA LEU A 77 8.76 -23.07 12.74
C LEU A 77 9.25 -21.99 13.71
N ALA A 78 10.44 -22.13 14.28
CA ALA A 78 10.99 -21.12 15.20
C ALA A 78 11.13 -19.71 14.57
N PRO A 79 11.78 -19.53 13.40
CA PRO A 79 11.81 -18.24 12.74
C PRO A 79 10.44 -17.78 12.21
N VAL A 80 9.52 -18.71 11.87
CA VAL A 80 8.13 -18.34 11.54
C VAL A 80 7.40 -17.75 12.75
N ALA A 81 7.49 -18.38 13.92
CA ALA A 81 6.91 -17.85 15.15
C ALA A 81 7.51 -16.48 15.51
N LEU A 82 8.82 -16.31 15.35
CA LEU A 82 9.48 -15.02 15.54
C LEU A 82 8.94 -13.96 14.57
N LEU A 83 8.74 -14.33 13.31
CA LEU A 83 8.18 -13.43 12.30
C LEU A 83 6.73 -13.03 12.64
N ASP A 84 5.91 -13.98 13.09
CA ASP A 84 4.54 -13.72 13.54
C ASP A 84 4.50 -12.81 14.77
N VAL A 85 5.47 -12.94 15.70
CA VAL A 85 5.63 -11.99 16.82
C VAL A 85 5.91 -10.59 16.28
N VAL A 86 6.82 -10.45 15.30
CA VAL A 86 7.12 -9.15 14.68
C VAL A 86 5.86 -8.58 14.02
N PHE A 87 5.11 -9.37 13.27
CA PHE A 87 3.85 -8.93 12.64
C PHE A 87 2.78 -8.55 13.66
N LEU A 88 2.67 -9.29 14.76
CA LEU A 88 1.74 -8.96 15.83
C LEU A 88 2.12 -7.63 16.51
N VAL A 89 3.39 -7.42 16.82
CA VAL A 89 3.88 -6.15 17.40
C VAL A 89 3.60 -4.98 16.46
N VAL A 90 3.89 -5.15 15.16
CA VAL A 90 3.59 -4.16 14.13
C VAL A 90 2.09 -3.87 14.08
N ALA A 91 1.25 -4.90 14.04
CA ALA A 91 -0.21 -4.76 14.00
C ALA A 91 -0.76 -4.04 15.25
N ILE A 92 -0.25 -4.34 16.45
CA ILE A 92 -0.64 -3.67 17.68
C ILE A 92 -0.25 -2.20 17.66
N ARG A 93 0.98 -1.89 17.23
CA ARG A 93 1.48 -0.51 17.16
C ARG A 93 0.67 0.32 16.18
N ALA A 94 0.40 -0.23 14.99
CA ALA A 94 -0.40 0.44 13.97
C ALA A 94 -1.87 0.59 14.37
N ALA A 95 -2.48 -0.41 15.02
CA ALA A 95 -3.85 -0.30 15.51
C ALA A 95 -4.02 0.69 16.68
N ARG A 96 -2.93 1.02 17.39
CA ARG A 96 -2.90 2.04 18.46
C ARG A 96 -2.41 3.40 17.97
N ALA A 97 -2.04 3.53 16.70
CA ALA A 97 -1.63 4.81 16.15
C ALA A 97 -2.83 5.76 16.08
N PRO A 98 -2.69 7.02 16.50
CA PRO A 98 -3.78 8.00 16.46
C PRO A 98 -4.21 8.37 15.03
N GLU A 99 -3.38 8.08 14.02
CA GLU A 99 -3.64 8.31 12.60
C GLU A 99 -3.71 6.96 11.85
N PRO A 100 -4.67 6.76 10.90
CA PRO A 100 -4.82 5.49 10.19
C PRO A 100 -3.62 5.21 9.28
N VAL A 101 -2.84 4.19 9.63
CA VAL A 101 -1.70 3.74 8.82
C VAL A 101 -2.14 2.61 7.88
N ASP A 102 -2.03 2.82 6.58
CA ASP A 102 -2.21 1.76 5.57
C ASP A 102 -1.04 0.79 5.60
N CYS A 103 -1.29 -0.44 6.07
CA CYS A 103 -0.26 -1.46 6.23
C CYS A 103 -0.43 -2.61 5.23
N GLU A 104 0.52 -2.74 4.31
CA GLU A 104 0.63 -3.79 3.29
C GLU A 104 1.23 -5.11 3.80
N CYS A 105 1.12 -5.42 5.10
CA CYS A 105 1.79 -6.55 5.75
C CYS A 105 1.41 -7.94 5.17
N PHE A 106 0.30 -8.04 4.43
CA PHE A 106 -0.14 -9.27 3.73
C PHE A 106 -0.33 -9.05 2.21
N GLY A 107 0.42 -8.14 1.60
CA GLY A 107 0.31 -7.85 0.16
C GLY A 107 -1.08 -7.37 -0.23
N GLY A 108 -1.59 -6.33 0.43
CA GLY A 108 -2.82 -5.62 0.04
C GLY A 108 -4.13 -6.25 0.51
N LEU A 109 -4.08 -7.35 1.27
CA LEU A 109 -5.29 -8.02 1.80
C LEU A 109 -5.91 -7.36 3.05
N GLY A 110 -5.37 -6.22 3.48
CA GLY A 110 -5.85 -5.47 4.63
C GLY A 110 -6.85 -4.39 4.21
N SER A 111 -7.89 -4.17 5.01
CA SER A 111 -8.68 -2.93 4.91
C SER A 111 -7.75 -1.72 5.06
N THR A 112 -8.11 -0.58 4.46
CA THR A 112 -7.48 0.76 4.58
C THR A 112 -7.47 1.34 6.01
N ARG A 113 -7.65 0.47 7.01
CA ARG A 113 -7.59 0.77 8.43
C ARG A 113 -7.19 -0.50 9.17
N MET A 114 -6.08 -0.46 9.91
CA MET A 114 -5.72 -1.53 10.83
C MET A 114 -6.63 -1.49 12.06
N THR A 115 -7.52 -2.48 12.19
CA THR A 115 -8.47 -2.58 13.31
C THR A 115 -8.04 -3.67 14.30
N GLY A 116 -8.70 -3.75 15.47
CA GLY A 116 -8.47 -4.82 16.44
C GLY A 116 -8.63 -6.24 15.86
N ARG A 117 -9.38 -6.40 14.76
CA ARG A 117 -9.51 -7.65 14.00
C ARG A 117 -8.18 -8.11 13.39
N THR A 118 -7.33 -7.18 12.95
CA THR A 118 -6.01 -7.50 12.40
C THR A 118 -5.06 -7.98 13.49
N VAL A 119 -5.13 -7.39 14.69
CA VAL A 119 -4.39 -7.86 15.87
C VAL A 119 -4.81 -9.28 16.24
N ALA A 120 -6.12 -9.54 16.32
CA ALA A 120 -6.65 -10.87 16.63
C ALA A 120 -6.21 -11.93 15.61
N ARG A 121 -6.23 -11.60 14.31
CA ARG A 121 -5.72 -12.48 13.24
C ARG A 121 -4.24 -12.84 13.44
N ASN A 122 -3.38 -11.86 13.68
CA ASN A 122 -1.93 -12.11 13.88
C ASN A 122 -1.66 -12.89 15.17
N ALA A 123 -2.42 -12.64 16.23
CA ALA A 123 -2.34 -13.42 17.46
C ALA A 123 -2.73 -14.89 17.24
N ALA A 124 -3.76 -15.15 16.40
CA ALA A 124 -4.15 -16.50 16.04
C ALA A 124 -3.07 -17.23 15.21
N LEU A 125 -2.42 -16.55 14.25
CA LEU A 125 -1.31 -17.11 13.47
C LEU A 125 -0.13 -17.49 14.38
N LEU A 126 0.24 -16.61 15.30
CA LEU A 126 1.26 -16.89 16.32
C LEU A 126 0.88 -18.10 17.18
N ALA A 127 -0.38 -18.19 17.62
CA ALA A 127 -0.85 -19.33 18.41
C ALA A 127 -0.75 -20.66 17.64
N LEU A 128 -1.04 -20.66 16.33
CA LEU A 128 -0.88 -21.83 15.46
C LEU A 128 0.60 -22.23 15.32
N ALA A 129 1.50 -21.27 15.14
CA ALA A 129 2.94 -21.53 15.08
C ALA A 129 3.48 -22.11 16.41
N LEU A 130 3.05 -21.55 17.55
CA LEU A 130 3.43 -22.06 18.88
C LEU A 130 2.86 -23.45 19.16
N ALA A 131 1.62 -23.72 18.76
CA ALA A 131 1.04 -25.06 18.83
C ALA A 131 1.83 -26.06 17.97
N GLY A 132 2.21 -25.66 16.75
CA GLY A 132 3.07 -26.47 15.88
C GLY A 132 4.42 -26.83 16.50
N LEU A 133 5.05 -25.90 17.24
CA LEU A 133 6.31 -26.15 17.95
C LEU A 133 6.18 -27.18 19.09
N ALA A 134 5.00 -27.30 19.68
CA ALA A 134 4.72 -28.27 20.74
C ALA A 134 4.55 -29.71 20.22
N GLY A 135 4.25 -29.88 18.92
CA GLY A 135 4.08 -31.19 18.29
C GLY A 135 5.40 -31.79 17.81
N ALA A 136 5.50 -33.12 17.80
CA ALA A 136 6.65 -33.84 17.24
C ALA A 136 6.42 -34.23 15.77
N THR A 137 5.16 -34.37 15.38
CA THR A 137 4.73 -34.83 14.06
C THR A 137 4.90 -33.73 13.02
N ALA A 138 5.68 -34.00 11.97
CA ALA A 138 5.84 -33.07 10.87
C ALA A 138 4.58 -32.99 10.01
N PRO A 139 4.21 -31.80 9.49
CA PRO A 139 3.13 -31.68 8.51
C PRO A 139 3.33 -32.57 7.29
N SER A 140 4.58 -32.77 6.86
CA SER A 140 4.95 -33.64 5.75
C SER A 140 4.63 -35.12 5.99
N ALA A 141 4.61 -35.59 7.24
CA ALA A 141 4.20 -36.96 7.57
C ALA A 141 2.70 -37.16 7.30
N LEU A 142 1.88 -36.12 7.52
CA LEU A 142 0.46 -36.15 7.15
C LEU A 142 0.28 -36.20 5.62
N LEU A 143 1.23 -35.66 4.85
CA LEU A 143 1.23 -35.72 3.39
C LEU A 143 1.72 -37.09 2.84
N ALA A 144 2.51 -37.82 3.61
CA ALA A 144 3.13 -39.08 3.19
C ALA A 144 2.27 -40.33 3.49
N GLU A 145 1.41 -40.31 4.52
CA GLU A 145 0.56 -41.45 4.91
C GLU A 145 -0.76 -41.60 4.12
N SER A 146 -0.96 -40.83 3.04
CA SER A 146 -2.26 -40.70 2.39
C SER A 146 -2.62 -41.84 1.42
N GLY A 147 -3.16 -42.94 1.97
CA GLY A 147 -3.78 -44.05 1.23
C GLY A 147 -5.33 -44.05 1.16
N GLY A 148 -6.03 -43.12 1.82
CA GLY A 148 -7.49 -43.00 1.69
C GLY A 148 -8.14 -42.35 2.90
N GLY A 149 -8.67 -41.12 2.73
CA GLY A 149 -9.28 -40.29 3.78
C GLY A 149 -8.56 -38.94 3.98
N LEU A 150 -7.24 -38.92 3.79
CA LEU A 150 -6.36 -37.73 3.89
C LEU A 150 -6.36 -36.81 2.66
N ALA A 151 -6.71 -37.35 1.48
CA ALA A 151 -6.94 -36.52 0.29
C ALA A 151 -8.07 -35.51 0.52
N ALA A 152 -9.07 -35.86 1.34
CA ALA A 152 -10.14 -34.96 1.72
C ALA A 152 -9.65 -33.85 2.66
N THR A 153 -8.75 -34.12 3.60
CA THR A 153 -8.22 -33.07 4.51
C THR A 153 -7.20 -32.16 3.83
N VAL A 154 -6.34 -32.69 2.96
CA VAL A 154 -5.43 -31.88 2.13
C VAL A 154 -6.21 -31.09 1.09
N ALA A 155 -7.20 -31.71 0.43
CA ALA A 155 -8.11 -30.99 -0.47
C ALA A 155 -8.96 -29.97 0.29
N SER A 156 -9.34 -30.21 1.55
CA SER A 156 -10.08 -29.23 2.37
C SER A 156 -9.20 -28.07 2.81
N GLY A 157 -7.93 -28.30 3.14
CA GLY A 157 -6.97 -27.24 3.46
C GLY A 157 -6.62 -26.41 2.22
N LEU A 158 -6.39 -27.07 1.08
CA LEU A 158 -6.14 -26.44 -0.21
C LEU A 158 -7.39 -25.73 -0.73
N ALA A 159 -8.59 -26.32 -0.58
CA ALA A 159 -9.86 -25.70 -0.90
C ALA A 159 -10.19 -24.57 0.05
N ALA A 160 -9.81 -24.61 1.33
CA ALA A 160 -9.97 -23.49 2.25
C ALA A 160 -9.02 -22.34 1.91
N ALA A 161 -7.77 -22.64 1.51
CA ALA A 161 -6.83 -21.65 1.02
C ALA A 161 -7.28 -21.04 -0.31
N LEU A 162 -7.69 -21.87 -1.27
CA LEU A 162 -8.25 -21.44 -2.56
C LEU A 162 -9.60 -20.75 -2.39
N ALA A 163 -10.45 -21.15 -1.46
CA ALA A 163 -11.70 -20.49 -1.13
C ALA A 163 -11.44 -19.18 -0.40
N ALA A 164 -10.41 -19.07 0.43
CA ALA A 164 -9.99 -17.80 1.01
C ALA A 164 -9.47 -16.84 -0.07
N VAL A 165 -8.63 -17.33 -0.99
CA VAL A 165 -8.17 -16.57 -2.17
C VAL A 165 -9.34 -16.20 -3.06
N ALA A 166 -10.26 -17.11 -3.36
CA ALA A 166 -11.44 -16.86 -4.17
C ALA A 166 -12.44 -15.93 -3.47
N LEU A 167 -12.64 -16.05 -2.14
CA LEU A 167 -13.46 -15.13 -1.34
C LEU A 167 -12.84 -13.74 -1.31
N VAL A 168 -11.52 -13.63 -1.32
CA VAL A 168 -10.80 -12.36 -1.46
C VAL A 168 -11.02 -11.80 -2.86
N LEU A 169 -10.80 -12.58 -3.93
CA LEU A 169 -11.02 -12.11 -5.30
C LEU A 169 -12.49 -11.73 -5.55
N VAL A 170 -13.42 -12.49 -4.98
CA VAL A 170 -14.86 -12.21 -5.01
C VAL A 170 -15.20 -11.04 -4.11
N ARG A 171 -14.53 -10.81 -2.97
CA ARG A 171 -14.71 -9.60 -2.15
C ARG A 171 -14.11 -8.37 -2.81
N ASP A 172 -12.99 -8.48 -3.51
CA ASP A 172 -12.40 -7.38 -4.26
C ASP A 172 -13.28 -7.05 -5.46
N ARG A 173 -13.80 -8.08 -6.15
CA ARG A 173 -14.79 -7.91 -7.23
C ARG A 173 -16.13 -7.42 -6.71
N ARG A 174 -16.60 -7.87 -5.55
CA ARG A 174 -17.84 -7.39 -4.92
C ARG A 174 -17.67 -6.02 -4.34
N ALA A 175 -16.53 -5.65 -3.77
CA ALA A 175 -16.26 -4.29 -3.36
C ALA A 175 -16.09 -3.39 -4.58
N ALA A 176 -15.52 -3.88 -5.70
CA ALA A 176 -15.51 -3.17 -6.97
C ALA A 176 -16.92 -3.04 -7.57
N ALA A 177 -17.74 -4.09 -7.48
CA ALA A 177 -19.12 -4.10 -7.96
C ALA A 177 -20.10 -3.39 -7.02
N GLU A 178 -19.82 -3.32 -5.72
CA GLU A 178 -20.52 -2.54 -4.71
C GLU A 178 -20.07 -1.09 -4.81
N ARG A 179 -18.83 -0.77 -5.22
CA ARG A 179 -18.43 0.60 -5.60
C ARG A 179 -19.09 1.02 -6.91
N ALA A 180 -19.17 0.11 -7.90
CA ALA A 180 -19.95 0.34 -9.13
C ALA A 180 -21.48 0.37 -8.86
N GLY A 181 -21.94 -0.37 -7.86
CA GLY A 181 -23.34 -0.53 -7.46
C GLY A 181 -23.82 0.55 -6.49
N THR A 182 -22.97 1.06 -5.59
CA THR A 182 -23.23 2.26 -4.78
C THR A 182 -23.10 3.53 -5.63
N ALA A 183 -22.28 3.52 -6.68
CA ALA A 183 -22.36 4.52 -7.76
C ALA A 183 -23.71 4.47 -8.51
N SER A 184 -24.44 3.34 -8.48
CA SER A 184 -25.74 3.18 -9.13
C SER A 184 -26.95 3.25 -8.16
N HIS A 185 -26.76 3.00 -6.86
CA HIS A 185 -27.84 2.96 -5.84
C HIS A 185 -27.79 4.13 -4.83
N SER A 186 -26.78 5.00 -4.89
CA SER A 186 -26.85 6.35 -4.31
C SER A 186 -27.52 7.36 -5.25
N SER A 187 -28.50 6.90 -6.05
CA SER A 187 -29.33 7.72 -6.93
C SER A 187 -30.82 7.71 -6.51
N ALA A 188 -31.16 7.17 -5.34
CA ALA A 188 -32.54 7.12 -4.87
C ALA A 188 -32.63 7.36 -3.36
N ASN A 189 -32.20 8.53 -2.90
CA ASN A 189 -32.83 9.21 -1.78
C ASN A 189 -32.67 10.71 -1.97
N ALA A 190 -33.80 11.39 -1.86
CA ALA A 190 -33.98 12.80 -2.18
C ALA A 190 -33.03 13.69 -1.37
N ASP A 191 -32.24 14.49 -2.12
CA ASP A 191 -31.43 15.68 -1.76
C ASP A 191 -30.15 15.80 -2.63
N ALA A 192 -29.92 14.86 -3.57
CA ALA A 192 -28.74 14.78 -4.42
C ALA A 192 -28.65 15.78 -5.61
N SER A 193 -29.50 16.81 -5.69
CA SER A 193 -29.44 17.79 -6.79
C SER A 193 -28.69 19.09 -6.45
N ALA A 194 -27.99 19.14 -5.30
CA ALA A 194 -27.24 20.33 -4.86
C ALA A 194 -25.73 20.10 -4.60
N ASP A 195 -25.20 18.86 -4.65
CA ASP A 195 -23.82 18.55 -4.20
C ASP A 195 -22.87 18.03 -5.30
N ALA A 196 -23.37 17.87 -6.52
CA ALA A 196 -22.53 17.66 -7.71
C ALA A 196 -21.79 18.96 -8.11
N ASP A 197 -22.33 20.12 -7.74
CA ASP A 197 -21.83 21.48 -8.04
C ASP A 197 -20.60 21.93 -7.23
N ARG A 198 -19.91 21.06 -6.49
CA ARG A 198 -18.81 21.49 -5.59
C ARG A 198 -17.50 20.70 -5.66
N LEU A 199 -17.19 20.04 -6.79
CA LEU A 199 -15.89 19.39 -6.97
C LEU A 199 -14.81 20.47 -7.15
N GLU A 200 -14.47 21.09 -6.02
CA GLU A 200 -13.57 22.23 -5.92
C GLU A 200 -12.41 21.88 -5.00
N LEU A 201 -11.24 22.38 -5.35
CA LEU A 201 -10.07 22.40 -4.49
C LEU A 201 -9.92 23.80 -3.89
N ALA A 202 -9.49 23.88 -2.64
CA ALA A 202 -9.18 25.18 -2.02
C ALA A 202 -7.71 25.54 -2.21
N THR A 203 -7.38 26.78 -2.50
CA THR A 203 -6.00 27.27 -2.43
C THR A 203 -5.58 27.46 -0.96
N ALA A 204 -4.30 27.72 -0.73
CA ALA A 204 -3.76 28.09 0.58
C ALA A 204 -4.43 29.34 1.21
N THR A 205 -5.02 30.23 0.40
CA THR A 205 -5.73 31.43 0.85
C THR A 205 -7.24 31.19 1.02
N GLY A 206 -7.74 30.00 0.69
CA GLY A 206 -9.14 29.61 0.84
C GLY A 206 -10.03 29.87 -0.39
N GLU A 207 -9.46 30.38 -1.48
CA GLU A 207 -10.14 30.48 -2.77
C GLU A 207 -10.50 29.08 -3.28
N ARG A 208 -11.66 28.94 -3.91
CA ARG A 208 -12.15 27.66 -4.44
C ARG A 208 -11.98 27.64 -5.94
N LEU A 209 -11.30 26.61 -6.44
CA LEU A 209 -11.09 26.38 -7.87
C LEU A 209 -11.79 25.09 -8.27
N SER A 210 -12.67 25.16 -9.26
CA SER A 210 -13.31 23.99 -9.85
C SER A 210 -12.33 23.20 -10.71
N LEU A 211 -12.63 21.92 -10.95
CA LEU A 211 -11.84 21.10 -11.87
C LEU A 211 -11.87 21.63 -13.32
N GLU A 212 -12.94 22.30 -13.72
CA GLU A 212 -13.05 22.91 -15.05
C GLU A 212 -12.19 24.18 -15.19
N GLU A 213 -12.05 24.97 -14.12
CA GLU A 213 -11.08 26.08 -14.11
C GLU A 213 -9.66 25.56 -14.16
N LEU A 214 -9.36 24.52 -13.37
CA LEU A 214 -8.05 23.89 -13.34
C LEU A 214 -7.71 23.14 -14.64
N SER A 215 -8.67 22.86 -15.52
CA SER A 215 -8.40 22.24 -16.82
C SER A 215 -7.96 23.25 -17.89
N ARG A 216 -7.94 24.55 -17.55
CA ARG A 216 -7.55 25.67 -18.42
C ARG A 216 -6.59 26.62 -17.68
N PRO A 217 -5.27 26.52 -17.88
CA PRO A 217 -4.58 25.70 -18.89
C PRO A 217 -4.50 24.21 -18.51
N THR A 218 -3.90 23.40 -19.39
CA THR A 218 -3.68 21.97 -19.10
C THR A 218 -2.85 21.83 -17.82
N THR A 219 -3.42 21.20 -16.80
CA THR A 219 -2.84 21.17 -15.45
C THR A 219 -2.63 19.76 -14.95
N HIS A 220 -1.41 19.48 -14.53
CA HIS A 220 -1.02 18.29 -13.80
C HIS A 220 -1.33 18.46 -12.32
N LEU A 221 -2.27 17.69 -11.78
CA LEU A 221 -2.54 17.63 -10.35
C LEU A 221 -1.78 16.46 -9.74
N VAL A 222 -0.90 16.74 -8.76
CA VAL A 222 -0.20 15.69 -8.01
C VAL A 222 -0.68 15.67 -6.56
N PHE A 223 -1.36 14.59 -6.21
CA PHE A 223 -1.99 14.39 -4.91
C PHE A 223 -1.03 13.79 -3.90
N PHE A 224 -0.91 14.45 -2.75
CA PHE A 224 -0.13 14.02 -1.60
C PHE A 224 -1.04 13.68 -0.43
N SER A 225 -0.55 12.82 0.46
CA SER A 225 -1.17 12.51 1.76
C SER A 225 -0.12 12.71 2.85
N PRO A 226 -0.50 13.30 4.01
CA PRO A 226 0.46 13.80 4.99
C PRO A 226 1.28 12.68 5.64
N SER A 227 0.68 11.50 5.86
CA SER A 227 1.37 10.34 6.45
C SER A 227 1.94 9.36 5.41
N CYS A 228 1.86 9.67 4.11
CA CYS A 228 2.37 8.80 3.06
C CYS A 228 3.89 8.98 2.87
N THR A 229 4.68 7.96 3.20
CA THR A 229 6.15 8.03 3.07
C THR A 229 6.62 8.24 1.63
N SER A 230 5.94 7.63 0.64
CA SER A 230 6.25 7.87 -0.77
C SER A 230 5.99 9.33 -1.18
N CYS A 231 4.99 9.99 -0.58
CA CYS A 231 4.73 11.42 -0.77
C CYS A 231 5.89 12.26 -0.24
N HIS A 232 6.41 11.95 0.95
CA HIS A 232 7.56 12.66 1.55
C HIS A 232 8.79 12.60 0.64
N HIS A 233 9.10 11.41 0.11
CA HIS A 233 10.24 11.23 -0.80
C HIS A 233 10.06 11.92 -2.16
N LEU A 234 8.82 12.23 -2.55
CA LEU A 234 8.54 12.87 -3.82
C LEU A 234 8.71 14.39 -3.78
N VAL A 235 8.50 15.05 -2.63
CA VAL A 235 8.49 16.52 -2.53
C VAL A 235 9.76 17.17 -3.08
N ASP A 236 10.93 16.63 -2.73
CA ASP A 236 12.21 17.17 -3.18
C ASP A 236 12.41 17.05 -4.70
N ARG A 237 11.80 16.08 -5.36
CA ARG A 237 11.83 15.94 -6.83
C ARG A 237 10.75 16.77 -7.49
N PHE A 238 9.53 16.74 -6.93
CA PHE A 238 8.38 17.47 -7.41
C PHE A 238 8.67 18.97 -7.59
N ARG A 239 9.40 19.59 -6.64
CA ARG A 239 9.78 21.00 -6.74
C ARG A 239 10.68 21.34 -7.95
N TRP A 240 11.31 20.34 -8.59
CA TRP A 240 12.12 20.54 -9.79
C TRP A 240 11.33 20.37 -11.09
N TRP A 241 10.21 19.66 -11.06
CA TRP A 241 9.40 19.36 -12.23
C TRP A 241 8.85 20.58 -12.98
N PRO A 242 8.61 21.75 -12.36
CA PRO A 242 8.28 22.96 -13.12
C PRO A 242 9.29 23.32 -14.22
N ASN A 243 10.57 22.92 -14.08
CA ASN A 243 11.61 23.14 -15.10
C ASN A 243 11.55 22.14 -16.28
N GLY A 244 10.68 21.14 -16.17
CA GLY A 244 10.54 20.04 -17.13
C GLY A 244 9.14 19.94 -17.73
N LEU A 245 8.23 20.88 -17.47
CA LEU A 245 6.90 20.90 -18.09
C LEU A 245 6.98 21.26 -19.57
N ARG A 246 5.96 20.86 -20.35
CA ARG A 246 5.81 21.36 -21.72
C ARG A 246 5.25 22.78 -21.69
N GLU A 247 5.45 23.53 -22.78
CA GLU A 247 4.97 24.90 -22.86
C GLU A 247 3.44 24.96 -22.75
N GLY A 248 2.94 25.80 -21.84
CA GLY A 248 1.50 25.95 -21.57
C GLY A 248 0.90 24.91 -20.62
N GLU A 249 1.70 24.00 -20.06
CA GLU A 249 1.25 23.09 -18.98
C GLU A 249 1.54 23.69 -17.59
N GLU A 250 0.65 23.45 -16.63
CA GLU A 250 0.81 23.81 -15.22
C GLU A 250 0.94 22.57 -14.33
N LEU A 251 1.52 22.76 -13.14
CA LEU A 251 1.73 21.70 -12.15
C LEU A 251 1.32 22.19 -10.76
N MET A 252 0.32 21.54 -10.18
CA MET A 252 -0.21 21.90 -8.86
C MET A 252 -0.10 20.73 -7.87
N PRO A 253 0.51 20.94 -6.69
CA PRO A 253 0.40 19.97 -5.61
C PRO A 253 -1.00 20.05 -5.00
N VAL A 254 -1.61 18.89 -4.75
CA VAL A 254 -2.91 18.78 -4.08
C VAL A 254 -2.74 17.99 -2.79
N PHE A 255 -3.11 18.61 -1.67
CA PHE A 255 -3.03 18.02 -0.35
C PHE A 255 -4.37 17.40 0.02
N ILE A 256 -4.37 16.08 0.18
CA ILE A 256 -5.51 15.34 0.71
C ILE A 256 -5.47 15.45 2.23
N GLY A 257 -6.10 16.48 2.76
CA GLY A 257 -6.07 16.85 4.18
C GLY A 257 -6.08 18.37 4.37
N THR A 258 -5.94 18.81 5.62
CA THR A 258 -5.88 20.24 5.95
C THR A 258 -4.44 20.78 5.93
N ARG A 259 -4.30 22.11 5.93
CA ARG A 259 -3.00 22.78 6.03
C ARG A 259 -2.26 22.41 7.30
N GLU A 260 -2.97 22.31 8.42
CA GLU A 260 -2.40 21.98 9.73
C GLU A 260 -1.84 20.55 9.75
N GLU A 261 -2.54 19.60 9.11
CA GLU A 261 -2.08 18.21 9.00
C GLU A 261 -0.77 18.10 8.20
N PHE A 262 -0.64 18.86 7.12
CA PHE A 262 0.60 18.88 6.32
C PHE A 262 1.71 19.71 6.98
N ALA A 263 1.37 20.81 7.67
CA ALA A 263 2.33 21.65 8.38
C ALA A 263 3.01 20.93 9.56
N ALA A 264 2.44 19.83 10.05
CA ALA A 264 3.07 18.97 11.05
C ALA A 264 4.33 18.24 10.52
N TYR A 265 4.59 18.29 9.21
CA TYR A 265 5.69 17.60 8.56
C TYR A 265 6.57 18.57 7.76
N ASP A 266 7.79 18.83 8.25
CA ASP A 266 8.74 19.79 7.65
C ASP A 266 8.98 19.60 6.14
N VAL A 267 8.90 18.35 5.66
CA VAL A 267 9.11 18.03 4.24
C VAL A 267 8.13 18.73 3.30
N PHE A 268 6.90 18.98 3.75
CA PHE A 268 5.86 19.63 2.96
C PHE A 268 5.89 21.15 3.08
N ALA A 269 6.70 21.72 3.99
CA ALA A 269 6.77 23.16 4.20
C ALA A 269 6.96 23.97 2.90
N PRO A 270 7.81 23.56 1.94
CA PRO A 270 7.99 24.29 0.68
C PRO A 270 6.76 24.30 -0.25
N LEU A 271 5.77 23.45 0.01
CA LEU A 271 4.57 23.31 -0.82
C LEU A 271 3.32 23.90 -0.17
N LEU A 272 3.32 24.19 1.14
CA LEU A 272 2.12 24.60 1.89
C LEU A 272 1.39 25.81 1.28
N ASP A 273 2.14 26.79 0.78
CA ASP A 273 1.60 28.03 0.22
C ASP A 273 1.23 27.91 -1.27
N HIS A 274 1.67 26.83 -1.93
CA HIS A 274 1.42 26.58 -3.35
C HIS A 274 0.43 25.43 -3.58
N ALA A 275 0.06 24.72 -2.51
CA ALA A 275 -0.84 23.58 -2.60
C ALA A 275 -2.30 24.00 -2.72
N LEU A 276 -3.02 23.19 -3.49
CA LEU A 276 -4.46 23.07 -3.43
C LEU A 276 -4.82 22.05 -2.34
N TYR A 277 -6.01 22.16 -1.77
CA TYR A 277 -6.46 21.39 -0.61
C TYR A 277 -7.77 20.67 -0.93
N ASP A 278 -7.77 19.36 -0.67
CA ASP A 278 -8.91 18.45 -0.69
C ASP A 278 -9.11 17.87 0.73
N PRO A 279 -9.67 18.63 1.68
CA PRO A 279 -9.68 18.26 3.10
C PRO A 279 -10.41 16.95 3.40
N THR A 280 -11.41 16.60 2.58
CA THR A 280 -12.20 15.37 2.76
C THR A 280 -11.75 14.24 1.83
N GLY A 281 -10.82 14.50 0.91
CA GLY A 281 -10.41 13.56 -0.11
C GLY A 281 -11.49 13.25 -1.14
N ARG A 282 -12.51 14.11 -1.27
CA ARG A 282 -13.67 13.87 -2.14
C ARG A 282 -13.30 14.04 -3.60
N VAL A 283 -12.54 15.09 -3.93
CA VAL A 283 -12.06 15.34 -5.30
C VAL A 283 -11.17 14.19 -5.75
N ALA A 284 -10.18 13.82 -4.93
CA ALA A 284 -9.33 12.66 -5.20
C ALA A 284 -10.16 11.37 -5.37
N GLY A 285 -11.19 11.18 -4.54
CA GLY A 285 -12.11 10.05 -4.62
C GLY A 285 -12.84 9.96 -5.96
N VAL A 286 -13.40 11.07 -6.45
CA VAL A 286 -14.10 11.12 -7.75
C VAL A 286 -13.14 10.94 -8.92
N LEU A 287 -11.93 11.48 -8.84
CA LEU A 287 -10.87 11.30 -9.84
C LEU A 287 -10.25 9.89 -9.86
N GLY A 288 -10.79 8.94 -9.06
CA GLY A 288 -10.40 7.53 -9.12
C GLY A 288 -9.18 7.19 -8.28
N ARG A 289 -8.93 7.88 -7.16
CA ARG A 289 -7.80 7.63 -6.26
C ARG A 289 -7.61 6.15 -5.96
N SER A 290 -6.48 5.61 -6.43
CA SER A 290 -6.03 4.23 -6.17
C SER A 290 -4.80 4.13 -5.26
N GLY A 291 -4.12 5.26 -4.99
CA GLY A 291 -2.96 5.33 -4.10
C GLY A 291 -2.37 6.75 -4.05
N THR A 292 -1.44 6.99 -3.12
CA THR A 292 -0.67 8.25 -3.06
C THR A 292 0.84 7.96 -3.02
N PRO A 293 1.71 8.82 -3.59
CA PRO A 293 1.35 9.98 -4.40
C PRO A 293 0.62 9.54 -5.67
N GLY A 294 -0.29 10.39 -6.14
CA GLY A 294 -1.11 10.13 -7.32
C GLY A 294 -1.16 11.33 -8.24
N HIS A 295 -1.48 11.10 -9.51
CA HIS A 295 -1.47 12.12 -10.54
C HIS A 295 -2.69 12.00 -11.45
N VAL A 296 -3.22 13.14 -11.85
CA VAL A 296 -4.27 13.29 -12.85
C VAL A 296 -3.93 14.47 -13.74
N LEU A 297 -4.10 14.32 -15.06
CA LEU A 297 -4.02 15.44 -16.01
C LEU A 297 -5.43 15.99 -16.22
N LEU A 298 -5.59 17.31 -16.05
CA LEU A 298 -6.79 18.03 -16.45
C LEU A 298 -6.51 18.82 -17.72
N ASP A 299 -7.37 18.68 -18.71
CA ASP A 299 -7.32 19.45 -19.96
C ASP A 299 -8.74 19.76 -20.47
N GLU A 300 -8.85 20.51 -21.56
CA GLU A 300 -10.15 20.90 -22.12
C GLU A 300 -11.03 19.70 -22.53
N ASN A 301 -10.43 18.58 -22.92
CA ASN A 301 -11.14 17.34 -23.28
C ASN A 301 -11.42 16.45 -22.06
N HIS A 302 -10.61 16.59 -21.01
CA HIS A 302 -10.67 15.79 -19.78
C HIS A 302 -10.75 16.68 -18.52
N PRO A 303 -11.83 17.49 -18.36
CA PRO A 303 -11.98 18.36 -17.19
C PRO A 303 -12.13 17.61 -15.86
N PHE A 304 -12.43 16.30 -15.92
CA PHE A 304 -12.50 15.41 -14.76
C PHE A 304 -11.37 14.37 -14.74
N GLY A 305 -10.28 14.63 -15.44
CA GLY A 305 -9.09 13.79 -15.42
C GLY A 305 -9.03 12.75 -16.53
N ASP A 306 -7.81 12.44 -16.95
CA ASP A 306 -7.48 11.36 -17.90
C ASP A 306 -7.24 10.00 -17.24
N GLY A 307 -7.45 9.92 -15.91
CA GLY A 307 -7.28 8.72 -15.10
C GLY A 307 -6.13 8.82 -14.09
N TRP A 308 -6.23 8.01 -13.04
CA TRP A 308 -5.31 8.08 -11.91
C TRP A 308 -4.01 7.31 -12.16
N THR A 309 -2.87 8.01 -12.09
CA THR A 309 -1.54 7.40 -12.12
C THR A 309 -0.92 7.41 -10.73
N SER A 310 -0.40 6.28 -10.26
CA SER A 310 0.22 6.15 -8.94
C SER A 310 1.69 5.76 -9.08
N GLY A 311 2.53 6.24 -8.17
CA GLY A 311 3.95 5.89 -8.09
C GLY A 311 4.87 6.94 -8.71
N ALA A 312 5.96 7.26 -8.02
CA ALA A 312 6.80 8.42 -8.33
C ALA A 312 7.38 8.43 -9.76
N MET A 313 7.79 7.27 -10.28
CA MET A 313 8.39 7.17 -11.62
C MET A 313 7.35 7.34 -12.73
N ASP A 314 6.17 6.72 -12.58
CA ASP A 314 5.11 6.80 -13.58
C ASP A 314 4.50 8.19 -13.61
N ILE A 315 4.35 8.83 -12.43
CA ILE A 315 3.93 10.24 -12.34
C ILE A 315 4.94 11.14 -13.04
N GLU A 316 6.24 11.01 -12.74
CA GLU A 316 7.26 11.83 -13.37
C GLU A 316 7.23 11.70 -14.89
N ALA A 317 7.16 10.48 -15.42
CA ALA A 317 7.10 10.23 -16.85
C ALA A 317 5.88 10.87 -17.56
N ARG A 318 4.79 11.13 -16.81
CA ARG A 318 3.61 11.85 -17.34
C ARG A 318 3.79 13.36 -17.29
N VAL A 319 4.38 13.87 -16.21
CA VAL A 319 4.51 15.30 -15.94
C VAL A 319 5.65 15.94 -16.73
N VAL A 320 6.84 15.33 -16.75
CA VAL A 320 8.01 15.96 -17.37
C VAL A 320 8.17 15.54 -18.83
N ARG A 321 8.68 16.46 -19.68
CA ARG A 321 9.06 16.17 -21.06
C ARG A 321 10.15 15.10 -21.11
N SER A 322 10.13 14.25 -22.13
CA SER A 322 10.98 13.05 -22.23
C SER A 322 12.48 13.35 -22.30
N ASP A 323 12.86 14.52 -22.82
CA ASP A 323 14.23 15.02 -22.93
C ASP A 323 14.72 15.71 -21.65
N PHE A 324 13.84 16.05 -20.69
CA PHE A 324 14.24 16.67 -19.42
C PHE A 324 15.24 15.83 -18.62
N LEU A 325 15.02 14.52 -18.53
CA LEU A 325 15.94 13.62 -17.82
C LEU A 325 17.28 13.49 -18.54
N ALA A 326 17.26 13.53 -19.88
CA ALA A 326 18.48 13.54 -20.69
C ALA A 326 19.26 14.86 -20.50
N ASP A 327 18.56 15.99 -20.44
CA ASP A 327 19.15 17.33 -20.21
C ASP A 327 19.79 17.44 -18.81
N ILE A 328 19.18 16.87 -17.77
CA ILE A 328 19.78 16.79 -16.43
C ILE A 328 21.03 15.90 -16.44
N GLN A 329 20.96 14.72 -17.06
CA GLN A 329 22.09 13.80 -17.13
C GLN A 329 23.25 14.37 -17.95
N ALA A 330 22.95 15.17 -18.98
CA ALA A 330 23.92 15.88 -19.79
C ALA A 330 24.48 17.15 -19.13
N GLY A 331 23.96 17.56 -17.96
CA GLY A 331 24.38 18.77 -17.25
C GLY A 331 23.94 20.07 -17.93
N VAL A 332 22.98 20.00 -18.86
CA VAL A 332 22.39 21.17 -19.54
C VAL A 332 21.50 21.94 -18.56
N LEU A 333 20.83 21.22 -17.66
CA LEU A 333 20.09 21.77 -16.53
C LEU A 333 20.82 21.41 -15.24
N MET A 334 21.47 22.39 -14.63
CA MET A 334 22.14 22.21 -13.34
C MET A 334 21.16 22.51 -12.21
N PRO A 335 21.09 21.67 -11.16
CA PRO A 335 20.41 22.07 -9.95
C PRO A 335 21.15 23.27 -9.36
N VAL A 336 20.48 24.44 -9.35
CA VAL A 336 20.98 25.59 -8.59
C VAL A 336 21.12 25.13 -7.15
N HIS A 337 22.36 25.01 -6.69
CA HIS A 337 22.64 24.81 -5.27
C HIS A 337 21.91 25.91 -4.51
N ALA A 338 21.11 25.53 -3.51
CA ALA A 338 20.64 26.48 -2.52
C ALA A 338 21.87 27.29 -2.06
N PRO A 339 21.76 28.63 -1.93
CA PRO A 339 22.87 29.42 -1.43
C PRO A 339 23.33 28.80 -0.11
N THR A 340 24.62 28.46 -0.05
CA THR A 340 25.27 28.13 1.22
C THR A 340 24.99 29.28 2.19
N PRO A 341 24.59 29.00 3.45
CA PRO A 341 24.53 30.04 4.45
C PRO A 341 25.90 30.72 4.49
N ALA A 342 25.91 32.04 4.35
CA ALA A 342 27.12 32.84 4.51
C ALA A 342 27.75 32.55 5.89
N GLU A 343 29.08 32.49 5.87
CA GLU A 343 30.09 32.29 6.95
C GLU A 343 29.62 32.26 8.41
#